data_AF-W2IAP9-F1
#
_entry.id   AF-W2IAP9-F1
#
_cell.length_a   1.000
_cell.length_b   1.000
_cell.length_c   1.000
_cell.angle_alpha   90.00
_cell.angle_beta   90.00
_cell.angle_gamma   90.00
#
_symmetry.space_group_name_H-M   'P 1'
#
loop_
_entity.id
_entity.type
_entity.pdbx_description
1 polymer ?
#
loop_
_entity_poly.entity_id
_entity_poly.type
_entity_poly.pdbx_seq_one_letter_code
_entity_poly.pdbx_strand_id
1 'polypeptide(L)'
;APLYDGPSGPTKAALAYAENPLSIFYFFLPKELWRRIAAETNKYRLDSVDEVAQGMRRRALEKRLTTPSTTVLSVEEYRVKLRRKNSIQPHDIVRSGICSG
;
A
#
# COMPACT_ATOMS: atom_id res chain seq x y z
N ALA A 1 -19.68 32.88 -22.24
CA ALA A 1 -18.46 32.34 -22.89
C ALA A 1 -18.42 30.84 -22.65
N PRO A 2 -18.05 30.01 -23.63
CA PRO A 2 -17.87 28.57 -23.41
C PRO A 2 -16.74 28.31 -22.41
N LEU A 3 -16.89 27.24 -21.64
CA LEU A 3 -15.95 26.87 -20.59
C LEU A 3 -14.67 26.33 -21.24
N TYR A 4 -13.51 26.89 -20.89
CA TYR A 4 -12.16 26.53 -21.39
C TYR A 4 -11.75 27.06 -22.78
N ASP A 5 -12.39 28.10 -23.31
CA ASP A 5 -11.99 28.76 -24.58
C ASP A 5 -10.80 29.72 -24.46
N GLY A 6 -10.17 29.80 -23.29
CA GLY A 6 -8.99 30.61 -23.05
C GLY A 6 -7.68 29.94 -23.49
N PRO A 7 -6.53 30.62 -23.36
CA PRO A 7 -5.22 30.05 -23.70
C PRO A 7 -4.80 28.87 -22.78
N SER A 8 -5.54 28.63 -21.70
CA SER A 8 -5.29 27.58 -20.72
C SER A 8 -6.56 26.75 -20.52
N GLY A 9 -6.41 25.43 -20.52
CA GLY A 9 -7.53 24.51 -20.33
C GLY A 9 -7.08 23.04 -20.31
N PRO A 10 -8.02 22.12 -20.01
CA PRO A 10 -7.74 20.69 -20.08
C PRO A 10 -7.38 20.29 -21.51
N THR A 11 -6.47 19.33 -21.64
CA THR A 11 -6.20 18.73 -22.95
C THR A 11 -7.45 18.03 -23.47
N LYS A 12 -7.59 17.91 -24.81
CA LYS A 12 -8.71 17.17 -25.42
C LYS A 12 -8.84 15.74 -24.86
N ALA A 13 -7.72 15.11 -24.53
CA ALA A 13 -7.68 13.78 -23.93
C ALA A 13 -8.25 13.75 -22.51
N ALA A 14 -7.88 14.70 -21.64
CA ALA A 14 -8.45 14.80 -20.30
C ALA A 14 -9.95 15.17 -20.36
N LEU A 15 -10.33 16.08 -21.27
CA LEU A 15 -11.72 16.50 -21.44
C LEU A 15 -12.64 15.34 -21.84
N ALA A 16 -12.16 14.40 -22.66
CA ALA A 16 -12.92 13.21 -23.06
C ALA A 16 -13.32 12.28 -21.90
N TYR A 17 -12.64 12.38 -20.75
CA TYR A 17 -12.95 11.60 -19.55
C TYR A 17 -13.56 12.44 -18.42
N ALA A 18 -13.76 13.75 -18.63
CA ALA A 18 -14.14 14.69 -17.58
C ALA A 18 -15.57 14.52 -17.06
N GLU A 19 -16.48 13.95 -17.88
CA GLU A 19 -17.87 13.73 -17.50
C GLU A 19 -18.05 12.62 -16.44
N ASN A 20 -17.05 11.75 -16.28
CA ASN A 20 -17.06 10.70 -15.26
C ASN A 20 -15.88 10.89 -14.29
N PRO A 21 -16.15 11.17 -13.00
CA PRO A 21 -15.11 11.45 -12.01
C PRO A 21 -14.14 10.27 -11.80
N LEU A 22 -14.61 9.03 -11.94
CA LEU A 22 -13.73 7.85 -11.87
C LEU A 22 -12.87 7.73 -13.13
N SER A 23 -13.43 8.03 -14.30
CA SER A 23 -12.69 7.96 -15.57
C SER A 23 -11.54 8.96 -15.61
N ILE A 24 -11.76 10.21 -15.20
CA ILE A 24 -10.70 11.22 -15.13
C ILE A 24 -9.65 10.88 -14.06
N PHE A 25 -10.06 10.25 -12.95
CA PHE A 25 -9.12 9.74 -11.94
C PHE A 25 -8.18 8.67 -12.51
N TYR A 26 -8.73 7.68 -13.24
CA TYR A 26 -7.92 6.63 -13.87
C TYR A 26 -7.10 7.11 -15.08
N PHE A 27 -7.50 8.21 -15.73
CA PHE A 27 -6.70 8.84 -16.78
C PHE A 27 -5.32 9.26 -16.25
N PHE A 28 -5.25 9.80 -15.03
CA PHE A 28 -3.99 10.20 -14.39
C PHE A 28 -3.27 9.05 -13.66
N LEU A 29 -3.97 7.95 -13.39
CA LEU A 29 -3.45 6.81 -12.61
C LEU A 29 -3.46 5.53 -13.45
N PRO A 30 -2.50 5.39 -14.39
CA PRO A 30 -2.48 4.27 -15.33
C PRO A 30 -2.27 2.94 -14.62
N LYS A 31 -2.74 1.84 -15.23
CA LYS A 31 -2.57 0.46 -14.69
C LYS A 31 -1.12 0.13 -14.32
N GLU A 32 -0.17 0.68 -15.08
CA GLU A 32 1.26 0.47 -14.86
C GLU A 32 1.75 1.07 -13.53
N LEU A 33 1.20 2.22 -13.11
CA LEU A 33 1.51 2.81 -11.81
C LEU A 33 1.19 1.83 -10.68
N TRP A 34 -0.01 1.26 -10.70
CA TRP A 34 -0.46 0.31 -9.68
C TRP A 34 0.36 -0.98 -9.66
N ARG A 35 0.81 -1.45 -10.83
CA ARG A 35 1.75 -2.59 -10.91
C ARG A 35 3.06 -2.29 -10.23
N ARG A 36 3.64 -1.11 -10.47
CA ARG A 36 4.89 -0.67 -9.86
C ARG A 36 4.76 -0.49 -8.35
N ILE A 37 3.67 0.13 -7.89
CA ILE A 37 3.40 0.28 -6.45
C ILE A 37 3.30 -1.11 -5.79
N ALA A 38 2.57 -2.06 -6.38
CA ALA A 38 2.48 -3.41 -5.86
C ALA A 38 3.84 -4.12 -5.80
N ALA A 39 4.64 -4.01 -6.86
CA ALA A 39 5.98 -4.60 -6.92
C ALA A 39 6.90 -4.01 -5.84
N GLU A 40 6.99 -2.68 -5.74
CA GLU A 40 7.87 -2.02 -4.78
C GLU A 40 7.40 -2.23 -3.34
N THR A 41 6.08 -2.20 -3.08
CA THR A 41 5.53 -2.50 -1.75
C THR A 41 5.87 -3.93 -1.32
N ASN A 42 5.74 -4.91 -2.22
CA ASN A 42 6.07 -6.29 -1.92
C ASN A 42 7.58 -6.48 -1.69
N LYS A 43 8.42 -5.79 -2.47
CA LYS A 43 9.87 -5.80 -2.29
C LYS A 43 10.24 -5.20 -0.93
N TYR A 44 9.77 -3.99 -0.64
CA TYR A 44 9.99 -3.35 0.66
C TYR A 44 9.54 -4.24 1.82
N ARG A 45 8.36 -4.86 1.71
CA ARG A 45 7.85 -5.81 2.72
C ARG A 45 8.82 -6.95 3.00
N LEU A 46 9.46 -7.51 1.96
CA LEU A 46 10.42 -8.60 2.09
C LEU A 46 11.76 -8.12 2.66
N ASP A 47 12.23 -6.96 2.21
CA ASP A 47 13.49 -6.36 2.65
C ASP A 47 13.41 -5.93 4.13
N SER A 48 12.25 -5.47 4.60
CA SER A 48 12.02 -5.06 5.99
C SER A 48 11.71 -6.20 6.97
N VAL A 49 11.67 -7.48 6.52
CA VAL A 49 11.25 -8.61 7.38
C VAL A 49 12.09 -8.70 8.66
N ASP A 50 13.40 -8.50 8.56
CA ASP A 50 14.30 -8.62 9.70
C ASP A 50 14.07 -7.53 10.75
N GLU A 51 13.99 -6.28 10.31
CA GLU A 51 13.73 -5.14 11.18
C GLU A 51 12.38 -5.28 11.89
N VAL A 52 11.33 -5.65 11.13
CA VAL A 52 9.99 -5.84 11.68
C VAL A 52 9.97 -6.99 12.68
N ALA A 53 10.62 -8.12 12.39
CA ALA A 53 10.69 -9.26 13.31
C ALA A 53 11.38 -8.91 14.64
N GLN A 54 12.48 -8.15 14.58
CA GLN A 54 13.16 -7.67 15.79
C GLN A 54 12.28 -6.69 16.58
N GLY A 55 11.65 -5.75 15.89
CA GLY A 55 10.71 -4.80 16.50
C GLY A 55 9.52 -5.48 17.18
N MET A 56 8.94 -6.51 16.54
CA MET A 56 7.86 -7.32 17.11
C MET A 56 8.30 -8.04 18.38
N ARG A 57 9.49 -8.67 18.37
CA ARG A 57 10.02 -9.35 19.56
C ARG A 57 10.27 -8.37 20.71
N ARG A 58 10.86 -7.21 20.43
CA ARG A 58 11.10 -6.16 21.44
C ARG A 58 9.79 -5.72 22.10
N ARG A 59 8.78 -5.39 21.30
CA ARG A 59 7.43 -5.01 21.80
C ARG A 59 6.78 -6.13 22.61
N ALA A 60 6.96 -7.40 22.20
CA ALA A 60 6.44 -8.54 22.95
C ALA A 60 7.14 -8.74 24.30
N LEU A 61 8.46 -8.50 24.36
CA LEU A 61 9.22 -8.52 25.62
C LEU A 61 8.77 -7.41 26.57
N GLU A 62 8.62 -6.18 26.07
CA GLU A 62 8.09 -5.05 26.84
C GLU A 62 6.70 -5.36 27.39
N LYS A 63 5.81 -5.93 26.58
CA LYS A 63 4.47 -6.34 27.00
C LYS A 63 4.49 -7.47 28.04
N ARG A 64 5.50 -8.35 28.01
CA ARG A 64 5.63 -9.42 29.01
C ARG A 64 5.94 -8.89 30.41
N LEU A 65 6.55 -7.72 30.52
CA LEU A 65 6.80 -7.06 31.81
C LEU A 65 5.48 -6.68 32.50
N THR A 66 4.47 -6.24 31.75
CA THR A 66 3.16 -5.86 32.29
C THR A 66 2.15 -7.01 32.28
N THR A 67 2.31 -7.98 31.38
CA THR A 67 1.42 -9.15 31.24
C THR A 67 2.27 -10.42 31.11
N PRO A 68 2.59 -11.10 32.23
CA PRO A 68 3.52 -12.24 32.25
C PRO A 68 3.11 -13.43 31.37
N SER A 69 1.81 -13.57 31.08
CA SER A 69 1.25 -14.60 30.17
C SER A 69 1.50 -14.32 28.68
N THR A 70 2.07 -13.17 28.33
CA THR A 70 2.39 -12.82 26.94
C THR A 70 3.42 -13.79 26.37
N THR A 71 3.03 -14.50 25.31
CA THR A 71 3.95 -15.36 24.55
C THR A 71 4.89 -14.51 23.71
N VAL A 72 6.20 -14.74 23.88
CA VAL A 72 7.25 -14.07 23.11
C VAL A 72 7.91 -15.10 22.21
N LEU A 73 7.71 -14.96 20.91
CA LEU A 73 8.30 -15.85 19.91
C LEU A 73 9.74 -15.46 19.62
N SER A 74 10.53 -16.41 19.12
CA SER A 74 11.84 -16.14 18.53
C SER A 74 11.74 -15.19 17.34
N VAL A 75 12.84 -14.51 17.01
CA VAL A 75 12.92 -13.65 15.82
C VAL A 75 12.63 -14.48 14.56
N GLU A 76 13.12 -15.72 14.50
CA GLU A 76 12.92 -16.61 13.35
C GLU A 76 11.45 -16.98 13.15
N GLU A 77 10.72 -17.29 14.24
CA GLU A 77 9.28 -17.53 14.15
C GLU A 77 8.51 -16.30 13.66
N TYR A 78 8.91 -15.09 14.08
CA TYR A 78 8.32 -13.87 13.53
C TYR A 78 8.64 -13.69 12.05
N ARG A 79 9.87 -13.96 11.60
CA ARG A 79 10.24 -13.93 10.16
C ARG A 79 9.40 -14.89 9.34
N VAL A 80 9.28 -16.14 9.76
CA VAL A 80 8.45 -17.16 9.08
C VAL A 80 7.01 -16.69 8.98
N LYS A 81 6.46 -16.11 10.06
CA LYS A 81 5.10 -15.54 10.05
C LYS A 81 4.97 -14.38 9.07
N LEU A 82 5.93 -13.46 9.01
CA LEU A 82 5.91 -12.31 8.10
C LEU A 82 6.04 -12.71 6.62
N ARG A 83 6.83 -13.75 6.33
CA ARG A 83 7.03 -14.27 4.96
C ARG A 83 5.81 -15.01 4.41
N ARG A 84 4.96 -15.59 5.27
CA ARG A 84 3.72 -16.29 4.86
C ARG A 84 2.64 -15.38 4.28
N LYS A 85 2.75 -14.06 4.41
CA LYS A 85 1.78 -13.12 3.84
C LYS A 85 1.85 -13.13 2.31
N ASN A 86 0.67 -13.24 1.68
CA ASN A 86 0.52 -13.15 0.23
C ASN A 86 1.01 -11.80 -0.30
N SER A 87 1.53 -11.81 -1.52
CA SER A 87 1.93 -10.59 -2.22
C SER A 87 0.72 -9.76 -2.58
N ILE A 88 0.79 -8.46 -2.30
CA ILE A 88 -0.23 -7.46 -2.68
C ILE A 88 -0.33 -7.43 -4.19
N GLN A 89 -1.54 -7.55 -4.73
CA GLN A 89 -1.81 -7.41 -6.15
C GLN A 89 -2.15 -5.96 -6.50
N PRO A 90 -1.92 -5.52 -7.75
CA PRO A 90 -2.24 -4.15 -8.16
C PRO A 90 -3.70 -3.76 -7.93
N HIS A 91 -4.63 -4.71 -8.07
CA HIS A 91 -6.05 -4.47 -7.87
C HIS A 91 -6.47 -4.40 -6.40
N ASP A 92 -5.67 -4.94 -5.47
CA ASP A 92 -5.89 -4.79 -4.03
C ASP A 92 -5.71 -3.31 -3.61
N ILE A 93 -4.76 -2.62 -4.26
CA ILE A 93 -4.45 -1.20 -3.98
C ILE A 93 -5.57 -0.28 -4.50
N VAL A 94 -6.13 -0.60 -5.66
CA VAL A 94 -7.18 0.22 -6.29
C VAL A 94 -8.54 -0.02 -5.64
N ARG A 95 -8.81 -1.25 -5.18
CA ARG A 95 -10.10 -1.62 -4.57
C ARG A 95 -10.14 -1.33 -3.07
N SER A 96 -9.02 -1.47 -2.38
CA SER A 96 -8.90 -1.13 -0.97
C SER A 96 -8.39 0.30 -0.90
N GLY A 97 -9.26 1.27 -0.59
CA GLY A 97 -8.75 2.47 0.09
C GLY A 97 -7.97 1.96 1.30
N ILE A 98 -6.64 2.04 1.27
CA ILE A 98 -5.75 1.38 2.24
C ILE A 98 -5.87 2.12 3.57
N CYS A 99 -6.94 1.84 4.30
CA CYS A 99 -7.16 2.15 5.70
C CYS A 99 -7.50 0.83 6.41
N SER A 100 -6.46 0.11 6.80
CA SER A 100 -6.51 -0.90 7.86
C SER A 100 -5.09 -1.02 8.42
N GLY A 101 -4.71 0.04 9.14
CA GLY A 101 -3.62 0.03 10.12
C GLY A 101 -4.21 -0.17 11.51
#